data_AF-A0A7J7MI24-F1
#
_entry.id   AF-A0A7J7MI24-F1
#
_cell.length_a   1.000
_cell.length_b   1.000
_cell.length_c   1.000
_cell.angle_alpha   90.00
_cell.angle_beta   90.00
_cell.angle_gamma   90.00
#
_symmetry.space_group_name_H-M   'P 1'
#
loop_
_entity.id
_entity.type
_entity.pdbx_description
1 polymer ?
#
loop_
_entity_poly.entity_id
_entity_poly.type
_entity_poly.pdbx_seq_one_letter_code
_entity_poly.pdbx_strand_id
1 'polypeptide(L)'
;MLLATPTLEEVRASLLSIPSDSAPGCDGFTLCFFLTSWEIIKEDLYGATKEFFNGAPLPQSYMTSFITLIPKVEKPEGLNDYRPISLCFVVYKIFTKIIASRLSSILPKLISGNQGAYVSGKDISETITLAQEMVGEHGKKTRGSNVMIKIDMSKAYDRMDWKFLRAVVLRFGFCKRWVALIA
;
A
#
# COMPACT_ATOMS: atom_id res chain seq x y z
N MET A 1 5.52 -19.20 0.32
CA MET A 1 5.02 -18.19 -0.64
C MET A 1 5.35 -16.77 -0.20
N LEU A 2 4.77 -16.25 0.89
CA LEU A 2 5.00 -14.86 1.31
C LEU A 2 6.46 -14.50 1.64
N LEU A 3 7.20 -15.45 2.24
CA LEU A 3 8.63 -15.32 2.59
C LEU A 3 9.58 -15.96 1.58
N ALA A 4 9.07 -16.47 0.44
CA ALA A 4 9.95 -17.08 -0.55
C ALA A 4 10.97 -16.05 -1.03
N THR A 5 12.20 -16.45 -1.29
CA THR A 5 13.17 -15.56 -1.93
C THR A 5 12.59 -15.09 -3.27
N PRO A 6 12.46 -13.77 -3.52
CA PRO A 6 11.96 -13.28 -4.80
C PRO A 6 12.83 -13.77 -5.94
N THR A 7 12.25 -13.97 -7.13
CA THR A 7 13.03 -14.25 -8.34
C THR A 7 13.42 -12.95 -9.03
N LEU A 8 14.40 -13.00 -9.94
CA LEU A 8 14.79 -11.83 -10.73
C LEU A 8 13.61 -11.30 -11.58
N GLU A 9 12.77 -12.21 -12.07
CA GLU A 9 11.56 -11.88 -12.82
C GLU A 9 10.53 -11.17 -11.93
N GLU A 10 10.37 -11.60 -10.67
CA GLU A 10 9.48 -10.93 -9.71
C GLU A 10 9.97 -9.52 -9.38
N VAL A 11 11.29 -9.33 -9.28
CA VAL A 11 11.90 -7.99 -9.11
C VAL A 11 11.62 -7.12 -10.33
N ARG A 12 11.85 -7.64 -11.55
CA ARG A 12 11.60 -6.90 -12.79
C ARG A 12 10.12 -6.56 -12.97
N ALA A 13 9.22 -7.50 -12.68
CA ALA A 13 7.78 -7.27 -12.73
C ALA A 13 7.35 -6.18 -11.73
N SER A 14 7.92 -6.21 -10.52
CA SER A 14 7.66 -5.19 -9.51
C SER A 14 8.14 -3.81 -9.96
N LEU A 15 9.32 -3.73 -10.57
CA LEU A 15 9.84 -2.50 -11.17
C LEU A 15 8.90 -1.96 -12.27
N LEU A 16 8.48 -2.80 -13.21
CA LEU A 16 7.59 -2.43 -14.32
C LEU A 16 6.19 -2.01 -13.87
N SER A 17 5.76 -2.43 -12.68
CA SER A 17 4.46 -2.06 -12.11
C SER A 17 4.44 -0.70 -11.41
N ILE A 18 5.59 -0.04 -11.29
CA ILE A 18 5.69 1.33 -10.79
C ILE A 18 5.27 2.28 -11.91
N PRO A 19 4.46 3.33 -11.64
CA PRO A 19 4.13 4.33 -12.65
C PRO A 19 5.38 5.03 -13.22
N SER A 20 5.43 5.19 -14.54
CA SER A 20 6.59 5.78 -15.24
C SER A 20 6.80 7.27 -14.94
N ASP A 21 5.74 7.97 -14.57
CA ASP A 21 5.71 9.37 -14.16
C ASP A 21 5.93 9.55 -12.65
N SER A 22 6.27 8.48 -11.92
CA SER A 22 6.51 8.56 -10.48
C SER A 22 7.75 9.40 -10.16
N ALA A 23 7.59 10.37 -9.25
CA ALA A 23 8.68 11.18 -8.74
C ALA A 23 9.76 10.33 -8.03
N PRO A 24 11.04 10.73 -8.13
CA PRO A 24 12.16 10.02 -7.52
C PRO A 24 12.18 10.20 -6.00
N GLY A 25 12.98 9.36 -5.33
CA GLY A 25 13.31 9.55 -3.92
C GLY A 25 14.41 10.60 -3.73
N CYS A 26 15.05 10.60 -2.55
CA CYS A 26 16.11 11.56 -2.24
C CYS A 26 17.39 11.38 -3.08
N ASP A 27 17.53 10.24 -3.76
CA ASP A 27 18.63 9.91 -4.67
C ASP A 27 18.46 10.51 -6.08
N GLY A 28 17.28 11.04 -6.41
CA GLY A 28 16.99 11.60 -7.73
C GLY A 28 16.78 10.55 -8.83
N PHE A 29 16.86 9.25 -8.54
CA PHE A 29 16.70 8.20 -9.55
C PHE A 29 15.22 7.86 -9.75
N THR A 30 14.76 8.00 -11.00
CA THR A 30 13.41 7.66 -11.43
C THR A 30 13.33 6.23 -11.94
N LEU A 31 12.12 5.72 -12.16
CA LEU A 31 11.91 4.41 -12.79
C LEU A 31 12.66 4.29 -14.14
N CYS A 32 12.70 5.37 -14.92
CA CYS A 32 13.37 5.41 -16.22
C CYS A 32 14.84 5.00 -16.12
N PHE A 33 15.57 5.54 -15.14
CA PHE A 33 16.96 5.16 -14.88
C PHE A 33 17.11 3.65 -14.68
N PHE A 34 16.27 3.05 -13.84
CA PHE A 34 16.34 1.61 -13.55
C PHE A 34 16.04 0.74 -14.77
N LEU A 35 15.13 1.19 -15.65
CA LEU A 35 14.79 0.46 -16.87
C LEU A 35 15.88 0.58 -17.94
N THR A 36 16.43 1.80 -18.14
CA THR A 36 17.49 2.05 -19.12
C THR A 36 18.79 1.35 -18.71
N SER A 37 19.11 1.35 -17.43
CA SER A 37 20.33 0.72 -16.89
C SER A 37 20.12 -0.71 -16.40
N TRP A 38 18.98 -1.35 -16.73
CA TRP A 38 18.60 -2.66 -16.20
C TRP A 38 19.70 -3.72 -16.35
N GLU A 39 20.30 -3.84 -17.54
CA GLU A 39 21.33 -4.86 -17.78
C GLU A 39 22.60 -4.66 -16.93
N ILE A 40 22.83 -3.44 -16.44
CA ILE A 40 23.96 -3.09 -15.56
C ILE A 40 23.62 -3.36 -14.10
N ILE A 41 22.43 -2.92 -13.64
CA ILE A 41 22.09 -2.88 -12.20
C ILE A 41 21.28 -4.07 -11.69
N LYS A 42 20.78 -4.94 -12.59
CA LYS A 42 19.83 -6.02 -12.24
C LYS A 42 20.36 -6.96 -11.15
N GLU A 43 21.64 -7.28 -11.16
CA GLU A 43 22.25 -8.20 -10.19
C GLU A 43 22.38 -7.53 -8.80
N ASP A 44 22.75 -6.25 -8.74
CA ASP A 44 22.84 -5.50 -7.48
C ASP A 44 21.45 -5.33 -6.86
N LEU A 45 20.46 -4.97 -7.67
CA LEU A 45 19.07 -4.80 -7.24
C LEU A 45 18.48 -6.12 -6.75
N TYR A 46 18.78 -7.21 -7.45
CA TYR A 46 18.37 -8.55 -7.06
C TYR A 46 19.07 -9.00 -5.77
N GLY A 47 20.36 -8.73 -5.63
CA GLY A 47 21.15 -8.94 -4.42
C GLY A 47 20.51 -8.26 -3.20
N ALA A 48 20.27 -6.95 -3.30
CA ALA A 48 19.64 -6.15 -2.26
C ALA A 48 18.23 -6.68 -1.91
N THR A 49 17.45 -7.09 -2.91
CA THR A 49 16.13 -7.68 -2.69
C THR A 49 16.23 -8.99 -1.92
N LYS A 50 17.15 -9.89 -2.28
CA LYS A 50 17.35 -11.15 -1.57
C LYS A 50 17.75 -10.92 -0.11
N GLU A 51 18.68 -10.01 0.14
CA GLU A 51 19.13 -9.68 1.49
C GLU A 51 17.97 -9.18 2.36
N PHE A 52 17.18 -8.24 1.83
CA PHE A 52 16.00 -7.73 2.53
C PHE A 52 15.00 -8.84 2.90
N PHE A 53 14.63 -9.71 1.95
CA PHE A 53 13.71 -10.83 2.23
C PHE A 53 14.33 -11.91 3.13
N ASN A 54 15.67 -11.95 3.23
CA ASN A 54 16.41 -12.76 4.18
C ASN A 54 16.49 -12.17 5.59
N GLY A 55 15.97 -10.95 5.80
CA GLY A 55 15.93 -10.29 7.10
C GLY A 55 17.12 -9.37 7.35
N ALA A 56 17.90 -9.03 6.32
CA ALA A 56 18.90 -7.97 6.44
C ALA A 56 18.18 -6.63 6.71
N PRO A 57 18.70 -5.80 7.64
CA PRO A 57 18.14 -4.48 7.88
C PRO A 57 18.29 -3.60 6.65
N LEU A 58 17.28 -2.77 6.38
CA LEU A 58 17.39 -1.77 5.32
C LEU A 58 18.43 -0.71 5.70
N PRO A 59 19.30 -0.30 4.76
CA PRO A 59 20.12 0.89 4.94
C PRO A 59 19.24 2.10 5.31
N GLN A 60 19.72 2.92 6.25
CA GLN A 60 19.00 4.12 6.70
C GLN A 60 18.64 5.06 5.53
N SER A 61 19.47 5.09 4.48
CA SER A 61 19.22 5.85 3.26
C SER A 61 17.91 5.45 2.57
N TYR A 62 17.59 4.15 2.49
CA TYR A 62 16.35 3.67 1.86
C TYR A 62 15.11 3.96 2.70
N MET A 63 15.28 4.16 4.00
CA MET A 63 14.20 4.56 4.91
C MET A 63 13.99 6.08 4.97
N THR A 64 14.82 6.84 4.26
CA THR A 64 14.68 8.30 4.17
C THR A 64 13.75 8.65 3.00
N SER A 65 12.85 9.61 3.21
CA SER A 65 11.94 10.10 2.16
C SER A 65 11.75 11.60 2.27
N PHE A 66 11.63 12.27 1.12
CA PHE A 66 11.14 13.65 1.09
C PHE A 66 9.63 13.68 1.27
N ILE A 67 9.14 14.59 2.10
CA ILE A 67 7.70 14.84 2.23
C ILE A 67 7.37 16.06 1.36
N THR A 68 6.54 15.84 0.34
CA THR A 68 5.97 16.92 -0.47
C THR A 68 4.52 17.17 -0.06
N LEU A 69 4.10 18.43 -0.04
CA LEU A 69 2.74 18.81 0.32
C LEU A 69 1.91 19.04 -0.95
N ILE A 70 0.88 18.23 -1.17
CA ILE A 70 -0.06 18.42 -2.28
C ILE A 70 -1.32 19.14 -1.77
N PRO A 71 -1.69 20.29 -2.34
CA PRO A 71 -2.90 21.01 -1.92
C PRO A 71 -4.17 20.18 -2.24
N LYS A 72 -5.12 20.16 -1.30
CA LYS A 72 -6.46 19.54 -1.45
C LYS A 72 -7.47 20.50 -2.09
N VAL A 73 -7.23 21.80 -1.97
CA VAL A 73 -8.11 22.90 -2.38
C VAL A 73 -7.31 23.96 -3.11
N GLU A 74 -7.95 24.80 -3.91
CA GLU A 74 -7.27 25.80 -4.75
C GLU A 74 -6.49 26.86 -3.94
N LYS A 75 -7.04 27.28 -2.80
CA LYS A 75 -6.46 28.29 -1.91
C LYS A 75 -6.25 27.69 -0.52
N PRO A 76 -5.17 26.92 -0.31
CA PRO A 76 -4.88 26.35 1.00
C PRO A 76 -4.44 27.45 1.98
N GLU A 77 -5.04 27.48 3.16
CA GLU A 77 -4.72 28.46 4.21
C GLU A 77 -4.03 27.81 5.41
N GLY A 78 -4.26 26.51 5.64
CA GLY A 78 -3.67 25.76 6.74
C GLY A 78 -3.04 24.44 6.34
N LEU A 79 -2.23 23.85 7.22
CA LEU A 79 -1.56 22.56 6.98
C LEU A 79 -2.54 21.40 6.75
N ASN A 80 -3.78 21.50 7.27
CA ASN A 80 -4.81 20.49 7.05
C ASN A 80 -5.35 20.49 5.60
N ASP A 81 -5.14 21.58 4.86
CA ASP A 81 -5.50 21.71 3.44
C ASP A 81 -4.51 21.02 2.52
N TYR A 82 -3.43 20.45 3.07
CA TYR A 82 -2.44 19.69 2.31
C TYR A 82 -2.54 18.19 2.60
N ARG A 83 -2.17 17.38 1.62
CA ARG A 83 -1.85 15.96 1.75
C ARG A 83 -0.33 15.82 1.75
N PRO A 84 0.29 15.39 2.86
CA PRO A 84 1.69 15.00 2.80
C PRO A 84 1.84 13.72 1.98
N ILE A 85 2.77 13.72 1.03
CA ILE A 85 3.16 12.53 0.26
C ILE A 85 4.64 12.29 0.47
N SER A 86 4.98 11.07 0.85
CA SER A 86 6.37 10.63 0.99
C SER A 86 6.90 10.12 -0.34
N LEU A 87 7.98 10.74 -0.82
CA LEU A 87 8.71 10.34 -2.01
C LEU A 87 9.78 9.33 -1.63
N CYS A 88 9.44 8.05 -1.77
CA CYS A 88 10.34 6.95 -1.44
C CYS A 88 11.26 6.58 -2.61
N PHE A 89 12.40 5.99 -2.27
CA PHE A 89 13.36 5.42 -3.22
C PHE A 89 12.70 4.32 -4.06
N VAL A 90 13.08 4.19 -5.33
CA VAL A 90 12.54 3.15 -6.22
C VAL A 90 12.83 1.75 -5.68
N VAL A 91 14.02 1.54 -5.12
CA VAL A 91 14.39 0.27 -4.47
C VAL A 91 13.42 -0.10 -3.34
N TYR A 92 13.07 0.85 -2.49
CA TYR A 92 12.07 0.65 -1.42
C TYR A 92 10.67 0.37 -1.98
N LYS A 93 10.27 1.06 -3.06
CA LYS A 93 9.01 0.81 -3.77
C LYS A 93 8.96 -0.63 -4.30
N ILE A 94 10.07 -1.18 -4.78
CA ILE A 94 10.13 -2.59 -5.25
C ILE A 94 9.89 -3.56 -4.09
N PHE A 95 10.57 -3.37 -2.97
CA PHE A 95 10.42 -4.24 -1.80
C PHE A 95 8.97 -4.27 -1.30
N THR A 96 8.39 -3.10 -1.11
CA THR A 96 7.00 -2.97 -0.65
C THR A 96 6.00 -3.48 -1.68
N LYS A 97 6.27 -3.32 -2.98
CA LYS A 97 5.42 -3.85 -4.06
C LYS A 97 5.40 -5.38 -4.10
N ILE A 98 6.55 -6.04 -3.93
CA ILE A 98 6.62 -7.51 -3.83
C ILE A 98 5.80 -8.00 -2.64
N ILE A 99 5.97 -7.38 -1.46
CA ILE A 99 5.19 -7.72 -0.26
C ILE A 99 3.69 -7.54 -0.52
N ALA A 100 3.28 -6.39 -1.06
CA ALA A 100 1.88 -6.08 -1.32
C ALA A 100 1.25 -7.02 -2.36
N SER A 101 1.98 -7.37 -3.42
CA SER A 101 1.53 -8.32 -4.45
C SER A 101 1.28 -9.71 -3.85
N ARG A 102 2.23 -10.20 -3.05
CA ARG A 102 2.10 -11.50 -2.36
C ARG A 102 0.97 -11.49 -1.34
N LEU A 103 0.80 -10.41 -0.57
CA LEU A 103 -0.29 -10.26 0.38
C LEU A 103 -1.65 -10.23 -0.33
N SER A 104 -1.75 -9.54 -1.47
CA SER A 104 -2.97 -9.45 -2.27
C SER A 104 -3.52 -10.82 -2.65
N SER A 105 -2.66 -11.79 -2.94
CA SER A 105 -3.06 -13.17 -3.30
C SER A 105 -3.82 -13.91 -2.18
N ILE A 106 -3.63 -13.53 -0.91
CA ILE A 106 -4.30 -14.15 0.24
C ILE A 106 -5.33 -13.24 0.89
N LEU A 107 -5.33 -11.94 0.54
CA LEU A 107 -6.21 -10.94 1.12
C LEU A 107 -7.70 -11.32 1.06
N PRO A 108 -8.24 -11.90 -0.04
CA PRO A 108 -9.65 -12.32 -0.10
C PRO A 108 -10.07 -13.34 0.95
N LYS A 109 -9.12 -14.07 1.57
CA LYS A 109 -9.40 -15.01 2.66
C LYS A 109 -9.42 -14.34 4.04
N LEU A 110 -8.90 -13.11 4.14
CA LEU A 110 -8.73 -12.37 5.40
C LEU A 110 -9.77 -11.26 5.58
N ILE A 111 -10.25 -10.68 4.48
CA ILE A 111 -11.19 -9.56 4.50
C ILE A 111 -12.61 -9.99 4.13
N SER A 112 -13.60 -9.22 4.59
CA SER A 112 -15.00 -9.44 4.21
C SER A 112 -15.22 -9.18 2.72
N GLY A 113 -16.16 -9.92 2.11
CA GLY A 113 -16.65 -9.68 0.76
C GLY A 113 -17.24 -8.26 0.57
N ASN A 114 -17.62 -7.59 1.67
CA ASN A 114 -18.17 -6.24 1.63
C ASN A 114 -17.09 -5.13 1.59
N GLN A 115 -15.81 -5.48 1.71
CA GLN A 115 -14.71 -4.51 1.60
C GLN A 115 -14.53 -4.11 0.12
N GLY A 116 -15.09 -2.98 -0.30
CA GLY A 116 -15.05 -2.52 -1.71
C GLY A 116 -13.74 -1.86 -2.14
N ALA A 117 -13.06 -1.17 -1.21
CA ALA A 117 -11.87 -0.38 -1.54
C ALA A 117 -10.56 -1.16 -1.39
N TYR A 118 -9.59 -0.85 -2.27
CA TYR A 118 -8.23 -1.40 -2.28
C TYR A 118 -8.14 -2.93 -2.48
N VAL A 119 -9.14 -3.52 -3.15
CA VAL A 119 -9.18 -4.94 -3.50
C VAL A 119 -9.17 -5.08 -5.01
N SER A 120 -8.32 -5.95 -5.55
CA SER A 120 -8.27 -6.20 -7.00
C SER A 120 -9.60 -6.77 -7.49
N GLY A 121 -10.07 -6.28 -8.64
CA GLY A 121 -11.33 -6.70 -9.25
C GLY A 121 -12.59 -6.08 -8.65
N LYS A 122 -12.46 -5.12 -7.72
CA LYS A 122 -13.60 -4.34 -7.21
C LYS A 122 -13.60 -2.94 -7.78
N ASP A 123 -14.81 -2.45 -8.06
CA ASP A 123 -15.03 -1.11 -8.59
C ASP A 123 -15.81 -0.26 -7.57
N ILE A 124 -15.50 1.03 -7.51
CA ILE A 124 -16.19 1.97 -6.61
C ILE A 124 -17.68 2.09 -6.94
N SER A 125 -18.04 1.91 -8.22
CA SER A 125 -19.43 1.93 -8.69
C SER A 125 -20.28 0.86 -8.01
N GLU A 126 -19.76 -0.34 -7.75
CA GLU A 126 -20.49 -1.40 -7.02
C GLU A 126 -20.87 -0.94 -5.61
N THR A 127 -19.93 -0.27 -4.92
CA THR A 127 -20.16 0.25 -3.57
C THR A 127 -21.17 1.41 -3.59
N ILE A 128 -21.13 2.26 -4.62
CA ILE A 128 -22.09 3.35 -4.81
C ILE A 128 -23.50 2.78 -5.06
N THR A 129 -23.63 1.79 -5.94
CA THR A 129 -24.91 1.12 -6.23
C THR A 129 -25.49 0.47 -4.98
N LEU A 130 -24.67 -0.26 -4.21
CA LEU A 130 -25.09 -0.86 -2.95
C LEU A 130 -25.60 0.21 -1.97
N ALA A 131 -24.91 1.35 -1.86
CA ALA A 131 -25.34 2.46 -1.01
C ALA A 131 -26.67 3.07 -1.49
N GLN A 132 -26.86 3.22 -2.80
CA GLN A 132 -28.11 3.72 -3.39
C GLN A 132 -29.28 2.77 -3.11
N GLU A 133 -29.07 1.45 -3.22
CA GLU A 133 -30.07 0.44 -2.88
C GLU A 133 -30.47 0.55 -1.40
N MET A 134 -29.48 0.62 -0.49
CA MET A 134 -29.73 0.80 0.94
C MET A 134 -30.54 2.07 1.26
N VAL A 135 -30.27 3.18 0.55
CA VAL A 135 -31.05 4.42 0.67
C VAL A 135 -32.47 4.24 0.12
N GLY A 136 -32.63 3.55 -1.02
CA GLY A 136 -33.94 3.26 -1.61
C GLY A 136 -34.82 2.38 -0.72
N GLU A 137 -34.22 1.45 0.02
CA GLU A 137 -34.94 0.59 0.97
C GLU A 137 -35.27 1.27 2.30
N HIS A 138 -34.61 2.39 2.60
CA HIS A 138 -34.76 3.10 3.88
C HIS A 138 -36.22 3.51 4.18
N GLY A 139 -37.00 3.82 3.13
CA GLY A 139 -38.42 4.20 3.26
C GLY A 139 -39.40 3.02 3.45
N LYS A 140 -38.94 1.77 3.35
CA LYS A 140 -39.81 0.59 3.53
C LYS A 140 -40.16 0.41 5.00
N LYS A 141 -41.40 0.00 5.28
CA LYS A 141 -41.82 -0.40 6.64
C LYS A 141 -41.00 -1.60 7.10
N THR A 142 -40.24 -1.44 8.17
CA THR A 142 -39.49 -2.52 8.81
C THR A 142 -39.92 -2.68 10.25
N ARG A 143 -39.57 -3.82 10.86
CA ARG A 143 -39.79 -4.03 12.30
C ARG A 143 -38.75 -3.22 13.07
N GLY A 144 -39.13 -2.02 13.51
CA GLY A 144 -38.25 -1.10 14.25
C GLY A 144 -37.97 0.18 13.47
N SER A 145 -36.76 0.73 13.64
CA SER A 145 -36.30 1.94 12.94
C SER A 145 -35.22 1.60 11.92
N ASN A 146 -35.29 2.22 10.73
CA ASN A 146 -34.21 2.17 9.75
C ASN A 146 -33.22 3.30 10.03
N VAL A 147 -31.96 2.98 10.29
CA VAL A 147 -30.89 3.97 10.55
C VAL A 147 -29.69 3.63 9.69
N MET A 148 -29.10 4.64 9.05
CA MET A 148 -27.85 4.52 8.32
C MET A 148 -26.76 5.29 9.05
N ILE A 149 -25.62 4.65 9.28
CA ILE A 149 -24.48 5.24 9.99
C ILE A 149 -23.31 5.36 9.02
N LYS A 150 -22.81 6.59 8.83
CA LYS A 150 -21.58 6.86 8.09
C LYS A 150 -20.48 7.19 9.09
N ILE A 151 -19.41 6.38 9.09
CA ILE A 151 -18.24 6.57 9.95
C ILE A 151 -17.05 6.93 9.05
N ASP A 152 -16.30 7.96 9.43
CA ASP A 152 -15.07 8.36 8.75
C ASP A 152 -13.91 8.45 9.76
N MET A 153 -12.72 8.00 9.35
CA MET A 153 -11.53 8.00 10.19
C MET A 153 -10.58 9.12 9.75
N SER A 154 -10.38 10.11 10.62
CA SER A 154 -9.44 11.18 10.35
C SER A 154 -7.99 10.65 10.35
N LYS A 155 -7.22 10.97 9.31
CA LYS A 155 -5.78 10.68 9.22
C LYS A 155 -5.44 9.20 9.49
N ALA A 156 -6.15 8.29 8.82
CA ALA A 156 -6.06 6.84 9.07
C ALA A 156 -4.62 6.28 8.98
N TYR A 157 -3.78 6.78 8.05
CA TYR A 157 -2.38 6.38 7.95
C TYR A 157 -1.51 6.97 9.08
N ASP A 158 -1.73 8.24 9.45
CA ASP A 158 -0.94 8.91 10.48
C ASP A 158 -1.28 8.45 11.91
N ARG A 159 -2.52 7.94 12.12
CA ARG A 159 -3.04 7.53 13.43
C ARG A 159 -2.99 6.02 13.66
N MET A 160 -2.48 5.23 12.72
CA MET A 160 -2.41 3.78 12.86
C MET A 160 -1.38 3.39 13.93
N ASP A 161 -1.81 2.65 14.95
CA ASP A 161 -0.88 2.11 15.95
C ASP A 161 -0.17 0.86 15.42
N TRP A 162 1.16 0.94 15.31
CA TRP A 162 1.98 -0.15 14.80
C TRP A 162 1.95 -1.39 15.68
N LYS A 163 1.79 -1.26 17.01
CA LYS A 163 1.72 -2.41 17.91
C LYS A 163 0.42 -3.20 17.67
N PHE A 164 -0.69 -2.49 17.50
CA PHE A 164 -1.98 -3.05 17.16
C PHE A 164 -1.94 -3.75 15.79
N LEU A 165 -1.40 -3.11 14.76
CA LEU A 165 -1.28 -3.73 13.43
C LEU A 165 -0.47 -5.04 13.49
N ARG A 166 0.69 -5.02 14.17
CA ARG A 166 1.51 -6.23 14.38
C ARG A 166 0.72 -7.33 15.09
N ALA A 167 -0.03 -6.99 16.14
CA ALA A 167 -0.85 -7.97 16.87
C ALA A 167 -1.95 -8.60 16.00
N VAL A 168 -2.64 -7.79 15.18
CA VAL A 168 -3.67 -8.25 14.25
C VAL A 168 -3.09 -9.19 13.20
N VAL A 169 -1.98 -8.81 12.57
CA VAL A 169 -1.31 -9.63 11.54
C VAL A 169 -0.82 -10.96 12.13
N LEU A 170 -0.23 -10.95 13.33
CA LEU A 170 0.13 -12.19 14.03
C LEU A 170 -1.10 -13.06 14.34
N ARG A 171 -2.24 -12.45 14.70
CA ARG A 171 -3.48 -13.16 14.98
C ARG A 171 -4.09 -13.81 13.73
N PHE A 172 -3.90 -13.22 12.55
CA PHE A 172 -4.24 -13.83 11.27
C PHE A 172 -3.32 -15.00 10.87
N GLY A 173 -2.30 -15.32 11.68
CA GLY A 173 -1.43 -16.48 11.48
C GLY A 173 -0.15 -16.21 10.69
N PHE A 174 0.18 -14.94 10.43
CA PHE A 174 1.45 -14.59 9.79
C PHE A 174 2.61 -14.85 10.75
N CYS A 175 3.71 -15.39 10.24
CA CYS A 175 4.90 -15.64 11.04
C CYS A 175 5.65 -14.34 11.38
N LYS A 176 6.39 -14.34 12.50
CA LYS A 176 7.14 -13.17 13.00
C LYS A 176 8.10 -12.59 11.97
N ARG A 177 8.75 -13.43 11.16
CA ARG A 177 9.68 -12.98 10.12
C ARG A 177 8.98 -12.16 9.03
N TRP A 178 7.75 -12.52 8.64
CA TRP A 178 6.99 -11.73 7.69
C TRP A 178 6.54 -10.40 8.30
N VAL A 179 6.12 -10.41 9.57
CA VAL A 179 5.76 -9.19 10.30
C VAL A 179 6.95 -8.25 10.45
N ALA A 180 8.17 -8.77 10.56
CA ALA A 180 9.39 -7.96 10.60
C ALA A 180 9.75 -7.31 9.25
N LEU A 181 9.24 -7.81 8.11
CA LEU A 181 9.47 -7.18 6.81
C LEU A 181 8.64 -5.91 6.58
N ILE A 182 7.51 -5.79 7.28
CA ILE A 182 6.57 -4.67 7.11
C ILE A 182 6.75 -3.57 8.16
N ALA A 183 7.68 -3.75 9.11
CA ALA A 183 7.65 -3.00 10.37
C ALA A 183 9.00 -2.57 10.90
#